data_AF-A0A1Z9RP20-F1
#
_entry.id   AF-A0A1Z9RP20-F1
#
_cell.length_a   1.000
_cell.length_b   1.000
_cell.length_c   1.000
_cell.angle_alpha   90.00
_cell.angle_beta   90.00
_cell.angle_gamma   90.00
#
_symmetry.space_group_name_H-M   'P 1'
#
loop_
_entity.id
_entity.type
_entity.pdbx_description
1 polymer ?
#
loop_
_entity_poly.entity_id
_entity_poly.type
_entity_poly.pdbx_seq_one_letter_code
_entity_poly.pdbx_strand_id
1 'polypeptide(L)'
;MKTNVIFTLLMMMNLLSSYIYAENKENDILYNSLIKEIRCMVCQNQNIAESEAPLAVDLKNKVRDMINEGRDEEYIKNYMSSRYSDFILYDPPLRLQNYILWFGPFIFLGFITYILFRRKINK
;
A
#
# COMPACT_ATOMS: atom_id res chain seq x y z
N MET A 1 7.77 30.32 42.03
CA MET A 1 7.37 28.91 41.82
C MET A 1 6.15 28.78 40.91
N LYS A 2 5.03 29.44 41.20
CA LYS A 2 3.79 29.36 40.38
C LYS A 2 3.95 29.81 38.92
N THR A 3 4.73 30.87 38.67
CA THR A 3 4.97 31.42 37.31
C THR A 3 5.75 30.47 36.40
N ASN A 4 6.71 29.72 36.94
CA ASN A 4 7.50 28.74 36.16
C ASN A 4 6.69 27.50 35.80
N VAL A 5 5.74 27.10 36.65
CA VAL A 5 4.82 25.98 36.39
C VAL A 5 3.84 26.33 35.27
N ILE A 6 3.33 27.56 35.25
CA ILE A 6 2.44 28.03 34.17
C ILE A 6 3.19 28.08 32.83
N PHE A 7 4.43 28.58 32.84
CA PHE A 7 5.25 28.65 31.62
C PHE A 7 5.61 27.27 31.07
N THR A 8 5.95 26.32 31.93
CA THR A 8 6.24 24.92 31.53
C THR A 8 4.99 24.20 31.02
N LEU A 9 3.83 24.43 31.62
CA LEU A 9 2.54 23.88 31.15
C LEU A 9 2.16 24.41 29.76
N LEU A 10 2.32 25.72 29.54
CA LEU A 10 2.10 26.35 28.23
C LEU A 10 3.06 25.80 27.17
N MET A 11 4.33 25.58 27.52
CA MET A 11 5.31 25.00 26.62
C MET A 11 4.95 23.54 26.25
N MET A 12 4.47 22.73 27.20
CA MET A 12 3.99 21.36 26.93
C MET A 12 2.76 21.32 25.99
N MET A 13 1.78 22.23 26.15
CA MET A 13 0.61 22.28 25.26
C MET A 13 0.99 22.58 23.80
N ASN A 14 1.99 23.43 23.57
CA ASN A 14 2.48 23.74 22.22
C ASN A 14 3.18 22.53 21.57
N LEU A 15 3.95 21.76 22.35
CA LEU A 15 4.61 20.55 21.86
C LEU A 15 3.60 19.46 21.48
N LEU A 16 2.53 19.29 22.25
CA LEU A 16 1.48 18.31 21.96
C LEU A 16 0.76 18.62 20.64
N SER A 17 0.42 19.90 20.41
CA SER A 17 -0.21 20.36 19.17
C SER A 17 0.68 20.12 17.95
N SER A 18 1.98 20.41 18.08
CA SER A 18 2.98 20.15 17.03
C SER A 18 3.10 18.66 16.68
N TYR A 19 3.11 17.79 17.70
CA TYR A 19 3.16 16.33 17.52
C TYR A 19 1.91 15.81 16.80
N ILE A 20 0.71 16.19 17.27
CA ILE A 20 -0.56 15.77 16.66
C ILE A 20 -0.65 16.24 15.21
N TYR A 21 -0.18 17.45 14.89
CA TYR A 21 -0.16 17.94 13.51
C TYR A 21 0.79 17.13 12.62
N ALA A 22 1.96 16.77 13.12
CA ALA A 22 2.91 15.93 12.40
C ALA A 22 2.35 14.52 12.12
N GLU A 23 1.70 13.90 13.11
CA GLU A 23 1.07 12.59 13.00
C GLU A 23 -0.10 12.60 12.00
N ASN A 24 -1.01 13.57 12.09
CA ASN A 24 -2.11 13.69 11.12
C ASN A 24 -1.58 13.89 9.70
N LYS A 25 -0.51 14.67 9.53
CA LYS A 25 0.11 14.88 8.22
C LYS A 25 0.73 13.60 7.66
N GLU A 26 1.37 12.79 8.50
CA GLU A 26 1.88 11.48 8.10
C GLU A 26 0.75 10.53 7.67
N ASN A 27 -0.33 10.48 8.45
CA ASN A 27 -1.53 9.70 8.14
C ASN A 27 -2.20 10.15 6.82
N ASP A 28 -2.25 11.45 6.55
CA ASP A 28 -2.76 11.99 5.28
C ASP A 28 -1.88 11.59 4.09
N ILE A 29 -0.55 11.59 4.26
CA ILE A 29 0.39 11.15 3.23
C ILE A 29 0.19 9.65 2.94
N LEU A 30 0.09 8.83 3.98
CA LEU A 30 -0.14 7.39 3.88
C LEU A 30 -1.51 7.07 3.24
N TYR A 31 -2.56 7.79 3.64
CA TYR A 31 -3.88 7.65 3.04
C TYR A 31 -3.81 7.92 1.52
N ASN A 32 -3.18 9.02 1.13
CA ASN A 32 -3.07 9.42 -0.27
C ASN A 32 -2.21 8.48 -1.12
N SER A 33 -1.18 7.84 -0.55
CA SER A 33 -0.41 6.81 -1.27
C SER A 33 -1.24 5.55 -1.49
N LEU A 34 -1.89 5.05 -0.43
CA LEU A 34 -2.67 3.82 -0.48
C LEU A 34 -3.84 3.89 -1.47
N ILE A 35 -4.60 4.97 -1.50
CA ILE A 35 -5.75 5.09 -2.41
C ILE A 35 -5.34 5.14 -3.90
N LYS A 36 -4.09 5.53 -4.20
CA LYS A 36 -3.55 5.52 -5.56
C LYS A 36 -3.02 4.15 -5.97
N GLU A 37 -2.55 3.37 -5.01
CA GLU A 37 -2.04 2.01 -5.24
C GLU A 37 -3.14 0.95 -5.31
N ILE A 38 -4.32 1.25 -4.77
CA ILE A 38 -5.49 0.37 -4.78
C ILE A 38 -6.33 0.63 -6.04
N ARG A 39 -6.53 -0.41 -6.85
CA ARG A 39 -7.34 -0.41 -8.07
C ARG A 39 -8.83 -0.52 -7.73
N CYS A 40 -9.68 0.17 -8.50
CA CYS A 40 -11.12 -0.06 -8.46
C CYS A 40 -11.49 -1.27 -9.32
N MET A 41 -11.89 -2.37 -8.67
CA MET A 41 -12.24 -3.65 -9.33
C MET A 41 -13.44 -3.57 -10.27
N VAL A 42 -14.32 -2.58 -10.06
CA VAL A 42 -15.58 -2.40 -10.79
C VAL A 42 -15.50 -1.28 -11.83
N CYS A 43 -14.35 -0.60 -11.91
CA CYS A 43 -14.14 0.55 -12.78
C CYS A 43 -13.21 0.21 -13.96
N GLN A 44 -13.24 1.04 -14.99
CA GLN A 44 -12.39 0.86 -16.17
C GLN A 44 -10.98 1.38 -15.90
N ASN A 45 -10.05 0.51 -15.47
CA ASN A 45 -8.61 0.80 -15.32
C ASN A 45 -8.29 2.05 -14.48
N GLN A 46 -9.00 2.23 -13.36
CA GLN A 46 -8.83 3.37 -12.45
C GLN A 46 -8.44 2.91 -11.04
N ASN A 47 -7.79 3.79 -10.28
CA ASN A 47 -7.57 3.62 -8.85
C ASN A 47 -8.79 4.09 -8.04
N ILE A 48 -8.83 3.78 -6.74
CA ILE A 48 -9.93 4.22 -5.87
C ILE A 48 -9.84 5.71 -5.49
N ALA A 49 -8.70 6.36 -5.71
CA ALA A 49 -8.55 7.80 -5.53
C ALA A 49 -9.39 8.58 -6.56
N GLU A 50 -9.40 8.12 -7.81
CA GLU A 50 -10.08 8.75 -8.95
C GLU A 50 -11.54 8.32 -9.11
N SER A 51 -11.89 7.14 -8.59
CA SER A 51 -13.22 6.56 -8.76
C SER A 51 -14.21 7.00 -7.67
N GLU A 52 -15.44 7.30 -8.10
CA GLU A 52 -16.61 7.57 -7.25
C GLU A 52 -17.62 6.39 -7.26
N ALA A 53 -17.20 5.21 -7.69
CA ALA A 53 -18.04 4.01 -7.58
C ALA A 53 -18.33 3.70 -6.09
N PRO A 54 -19.50 3.16 -5.74
CA PRO A 54 -19.84 2.83 -4.34
C PRO A 54 -18.76 2.00 -3.64
N LEU A 55 -18.22 0.99 -4.34
CA LEU A 55 -17.12 0.16 -3.83
C LEU A 55 -15.84 0.97 -3.57
N ALA A 56 -15.49 1.91 -4.45
CA ALA A 56 -14.30 2.73 -4.26
C ALA A 56 -14.44 3.65 -3.03
N VAL A 57 -15.64 4.19 -2.81
CA VAL A 57 -15.96 5.00 -1.62
C VAL A 57 -15.87 4.15 -0.34
N ASP A 58 -16.42 2.94 -0.35
CA ASP A 58 -16.33 2.02 0.78
C ASP A 58 -14.86 1.66 1.11
N LEU A 59 -14.05 1.42 0.08
CA LEU A 59 -12.62 1.14 0.24
C LEU A 59 -11.85 2.36 0.77
N LYS A 60 -12.11 3.57 0.25
CA LYS A 60 -11.54 4.83 0.75
C LYS A 60 -11.82 4.99 2.25
N ASN A 61 -13.07 4.80 2.66
CA ASN A 61 -13.45 4.87 4.07
C ASN A 61 -12.74 3.80 4.89
N LYS A 62 -12.67 2.55 4.39
CA LYS A 62 -12.01 1.47 5.11
C LYS A 62 -10.51 1.69 5.29
N VAL A 63 -9.82 2.26 4.31
CA VAL A 63 -8.39 2.66 4.44
C VAL A 63 -8.25 3.71 5.55
N ARG A 64 -9.10 4.75 5.53
CA ARG A 64 -9.06 5.80 6.55
C ARG A 64 -9.30 5.27 7.95
N ASP A 65 -10.26 4.36 8.12
CA ASP A 65 -10.53 3.73 9.41
C ASP A 65 -9.31 2.97 9.93
N MET A 66 -8.64 2.19 9.08
CA MET A 66 -7.45 1.43 9.48
C MET A 66 -6.25 2.32 9.82
N ILE A 67 -6.07 3.45 9.13
CA ILE A 67 -5.04 4.43 9.47
C ILE A 67 -5.34 5.05 10.84
N ASN A 68 -6.60 5.41 11.11
CA ASN A 68 -7.02 5.92 12.41
C ASN A 68 -6.88 4.88 13.54
N GLU A 69 -6.96 3.58 13.21
CA GLU A 69 -6.65 2.48 14.13
C GLU A 69 -5.14 2.28 14.36
N GLY A 70 -4.27 3.05 13.68
CA GLY A 70 -2.81 2.94 13.79
C GLY A 70 -2.23 1.71 13.07
N ARG A 71 -2.90 1.22 12.01
CA ARG A 71 -2.38 0.14 11.18
C ARG A 71 -1.31 0.66 10.23
N ASP A 72 -0.28 -0.15 10.02
CA ASP A 72 0.78 0.12 9.06
C ASP A 72 0.35 -0.15 7.61
N GLU A 73 1.12 0.39 6.67
CA GLU A 73 0.89 0.27 5.23
C GLU A 73 0.83 -1.19 4.76
N GLU A 74 1.74 -2.04 5.24
CA GLU A 74 1.84 -3.43 4.83
C GLU A 74 0.62 -4.23 5.31
N TYR A 75 0.20 -4.01 6.55
CA TYR A 75 -1.04 -4.59 7.07
C TYR A 75 -2.25 -4.19 6.24
N ILE A 76 -2.38 -2.91 5.88
CA ILE A 76 -3.50 -2.42 5.06
C ILE A 76 -3.49 -3.09 3.68
N LYS A 77 -2.34 -3.16 3.01
CA LYS A 77 -2.18 -3.83 1.71
C LYS A 77 -2.50 -5.32 1.79
N ASN A 78 -2.05 -5.99 2.86
CA ASN A 78 -2.33 -7.39 3.10
C ASN A 78 -3.82 -7.65 3.39
N TYR A 79 -4.47 -6.76 4.15
CA TYR A 79 -5.90 -6.81 4.39
C TYR A 79 -6.69 -6.65 3.09
N MET A 80 -6.32 -5.67 2.25
CA MET A 80 -7.00 -5.45 0.98
C MET A 80 -6.86 -6.65 0.03
N SER A 81 -5.64 -7.16 -0.13
CA SER A 81 -5.39 -8.31 -1.01
C SER A 81 -6.03 -9.61 -0.51
N SER A 82 -6.03 -9.86 0.80
CA SER A 82 -6.64 -11.06 1.38
C SER A 82 -8.17 -11.03 1.34
N ARG A 83 -8.79 -9.85 1.47
CA ARG A 83 -10.25 -9.74 1.51
C ARG A 83 -10.90 -9.60 0.14
N TYR A 84 -10.25 -8.88 -0.78
CA TYR A 84 -10.86 -8.49 -2.06
C TYR A 84 -10.27 -9.23 -3.26
N SER A 85 -8.95 -9.29 -3.41
CA SER A 85 -8.22 -10.08 -4.42
C SER A 85 -6.75 -9.66 -4.42
N ASP A 86 -5.83 -10.56 -4.81
CA ASP A 86 -4.41 -10.20 -5.05
C ASP A 86 -4.25 -9.08 -6.08
N PHE A 87 -5.17 -8.97 -7.04
CA PHE A 87 -5.14 -7.98 -8.13
C PHE A 87 -5.70 -6.61 -7.74
N ILE A 88 -6.15 -6.43 -6.49
CA ILE A 88 -6.64 -5.13 -6.04
C ILE A 88 -5.49 -4.10 -5.94
N LEU A 89 -4.26 -4.56 -5.72
CA LEU A 89 -3.08 -3.70 -5.67
C LEU A 89 -2.45 -3.58 -7.06
N TYR A 90 -1.81 -2.45 -7.35
CA TYR A 90 -0.97 -2.34 -8.56
C TYR A 90 0.19 -3.32 -8.52
N ASP A 91 0.83 -3.44 -7.36
CA ASP A 91 1.92 -4.37 -7.08
C ASP A 91 1.40 -5.50 -6.17
N PRO A 92 1.04 -6.67 -6.75
CA PRO A 92 0.53 -7.77 -5.96
C PRO A 92 1.65 -8.40 -5.10
N PRO A 93 1.39 -8.74 -3.83
CA PRO A 93 2.41 -9.33 -2.95
C PRO A 93 2.88 -10.69 -3.48
N LEU A 94 4.14 -11.05 -3.25
CA LEU A 94 4.67 -12.37 -3.64
C LEU A 94 3.96 -13.49 -2.86
N ARG A 95 3.09 -14.24 -3.54
CA ARG A 95 2.37 -15.41 -3.03
C ARG A 95 2.64 -16.61 -3.93
N LEU A 96 2.42 -17.82 -3.41
CA LEU A 96 2.59 -19.04 -4.20
C LEU A 96 1.72 -19.04 -5.48
N GLN A 97 0.55 -18.39 -5.43
CA GLN A 97 -0.42 -18.34 -6.52
C GLN A 97 0.04 -17.47 -7.69
N ASN A 98 0.72 -16.35 -7.41
CA ASN A 98 1.22 -15.42 -8.43
C ASN A 98 2.73 -15.58 -8.69
N TYR A 99 3.41 -16.55 -8.06
CA TYR A 99 4.83 -16.83 -8.26
C TYR A 99 5.21 -16.99 -9.73
N ILE A 100 4.33 -17.62 -10.53
CA ILE A 100 4.56 -17.79 -11.97
C ILE A 100 4.55 -16.45 -12.74
N LEU A 101 3.83 -15.44 -12.28
CA LEU A 101 3.82 -14.11 -12.91
C LEU A 101 5.19 -13.43 -12.75
N TRP A 102 5.82 -13.60 -11.59
CA TRP A 102 7.13 -13.02 -11.26
C TRP A 102 8.29 -13.81 -11.87
N PHE A 103 8.25 -15.14 -11.80
CA PHE A 103 9.37 -16.00 -12.23
C PHE A 103 9.21 -16.58 -13.64
N GLY A 104 8.00 -16.55 -14.20
CA GLY A 104 7.70 -17.08 -15.54
C GLY A 104 8.62 -16.55 -16.64
N PRO A 105 8.87 -15.23 -16.74
CA PRO A 105 9.78 -14.67 -17.75
C PRO A 105 11.21 -15.24 -17.64
N PHE A 106 11.73 -15.40 -16.42
CA PHE A 106 13.08 -15.91 -16.19
C PHE A 106 13.18 -17.41 -16.49
N ILE A 107 12.18 -18.20 -16.10
CA ILE A 107 12.09 -19.62 -16.42
C ILE A 107 12.03 -19.81 -17.94
N PHE A 108 11.20 -19.02 -18.63
CA PHE A 108 11.06 -19.06 -20.08
C PHE A 108 12.38 -18.71 -20.78
N LEU A 109 13.05 -17.63 -20.36
CA LEU A 109 14.34 -17.24 -20.91
C LEU A 109 15.41 -18.33 -20.69
N GLY A 110 15.47 -18.91 -19.48
CA GLY A 110 16.35 -20.02 -19.15
C GLY A 110 16.10 -21.26 -20.01
N PHE A 111 14.84 -21.57 -20.27
CA PHE A 111 14.45 -22.69 -21.13
C PHE A 111 14.87 -22.48 -22.60
N ILE A 112 14.62 -21.29 -23.17
CA ILE A 112 15.01 -20.96 -24.55
C ILE A 112 16.52 -20.99 -24.73
N THR A 113 17.26 -20.35 -23.83
CA THR A 113 18.73 -20.33 -23.87
C THR A 113 19.32 -21.72 -23.74
N TYR A 114 18.78 -22.56 -22.86
CA TYR A 114 19.18 -23.96 -22.73
C TYR A 114 18.99 -24.75 -24.04
N ILE A 115 17.84 -24.61 -24.71
CA ILE A 115 17.57 -25.27 -25.99
C ILE A 115 18.56 -24.82 -27.07
N LEU A 116 18.78 -23.51 -27.21
CA LEU A 116 19.70 -22.97 -28.22
C LEU A 116 21.14 -23.43 -27.98
N PHE A 117 21.58 -23.46 -26.72
CA PHE A 117 22.91 -23.94 -26.33
C PHE A 117 23.09 -25.43 -26.63
N ARG A 118 22.11 -26.27 -26.29
CA ARG A 118 22.11 -27.70 -26.61
C ARG A 118 22.16 -27.96 -28.11
N ARG A 119 21.43 -27.16 -28.91
CA ARG A 119 21.47 -27.24 -30.39
C ARG A 119 22.84 -26.85 -30.96
N LYS A 120 23.54 -25.90 -30.34
CA LYS A 120 24.89 -25.50 -30.74
C LYS A 120 25.94 -26.56 -30.41
N ILE A 121 25.81 -27.26 -29.27
CA ILE A 121 26.75 -28.33 -28.87
C ILE A 121 26.57 -29.60 -29.71
N ASN A 122 25.32 -29.97 -30.03
CA ASN A 122 25.03 -31.19 -30.79
C ASN A 122 25.23 -31.06 -32.31
N LYS A 123 25.68 -29.90 -32.80
CA LYS A 123 25.94 -29.63 -34.21
C LYS A 123 27.42 -29.37 -34.39
#